data_AF-A0A847MPV4-F1
#
_entry.id   AF-A0A847MPV4-F1
#
_cell.length_a   1.000
_cell.length_b   1.000
_cell.length_c   1.000
_cell.angle_alpha   90.00
_cell.angle_beta   90.00
_cell.angle_gamma   90.00
#
_symmetry.space_group_name_H-M   'P 1'
#
loop_
_entity.id
_entity.type
_entity.pdbx_description
1 polymer ?
#
loop_
_entity_poly.entity_id
_entity_poly.type
_entity_poly.pdbx_seq_one_letter_code
_entity_poly.pdbx_strand_id
1 'polypeptide(L)' 'MYWQSFSDFFAMDGHGVYVWSVFLLTVLLVVVELFSLAQLKQKTQKRFRRIRLLASKKGDK' A
#
# COMPACT_ATOMS: atom_id res chain seq x y z
N MET A 1 11.34 -35.71 16.28
CA MET A 1 11.71 -34.65 15.31
C MET A 1 10.62 -34.57 14.23
N TYR A 2 9.49 -33.92 14.52
CA TYR A 2 8.33 -33.86 13.58
C TYR A 2 8.01 -32.46 13.07
N TRP A 3 8.88 -31.48 13.35
CA TRP A 3 8.77 -30.11 12.87
C TRP A 3 10.17 -29.64 12.52
N GLN A 4 10.58 -29.89 11.28
CA GLN A 4 11.94 -29.57 10.83
C GLN A 4 12.00 -28.24 10.09
N SER A 5 10.86 -27.65 9.71
CA SER A 5 10.85 -26.54 8.76
C SER A 5 9.68 -25.59 8.94
N PHE A 6 9.90 -24.29 8.69
CA PHE A 6 8.84 -23.29 8.47
C PHE A 6 7.79 -23.78 7.45
N SER A 7 8.18 -24.65 6.51
CA SER A 7 7.28 -25.31 5.56
C SER A 7 6.13 -26.09 6.23
N ASP A 8 6.33 -26.73 7.38
CA ASP A 8 5.27 -27.49 8.09
C ASP A 8 4.23 -26.56 8.75
N PHE A 9 4.63 -25.33 9.07
CA PHE A 9 3.74 -24.28 9.57
C PHE A 9 2.86 -23.69 8.46
N PHE A 10 3.46 -23.45 7.30
CA PHE A 10 2.73 -23.00 6.11
C PHE A 10 1.89 -24.13 5.49
N ALA A 11 2.24 -25.38 5.72
CA ALA A 11 1.55 -26.55 5.22
C ALA A 11 0.84 -27.34 6.33
N MET A 12 0.41 -26.70 7.43
CA MET A 12 -0.39 -27.30 8.51
C MET A 12 -1.45 -28.24 7.89
N ASP A 13 -1.14 -29.53 7.89
CA ASP A 13 -1.92 -30.63 7.31
C ASP A 13 -2.39 -30.46 5.83
N GLY A 14 -1.67 -29.67 5.03
CA GLY A 14 -1.95 -29.46 3.60
C GLY A 14 -2.84 -28.25 3.26
N HIS A 15 -3.41 -27.56 4.25
CA HIS A 15 -4.35 -26.46 4.02
C HIS A 15 -3.75 -25.05 4.13
N GLY A 16 -2.62 -24.88 4.82
CA GLY A 16 -2.06 -23.54 5.05
C GLY A 16 -1.63 -22.83 3.75
N VAL A 17 -1.24 -23.55 2.69
CA VAL A 17 -0.87 -22.96 1.39
C VAL A 17 -2.01 -22.13 0.80
N TYR A 18 -3.27 -22.56 0.98
CA TYR A 18 -4.44 -21.83 0.50
C TYR A 18 -4.66 -20.53 1.26
N VAL A 19 -4.56 -20.58 2.59
CA VAL A 19 -4.73 -19.41 3.47
C VAL A 19 -3.67 -18.36 3.16
N TRP A 20 -2.41 -18.79 3.05
CA TRP A 20 -1.30 -17.91 2.74
C TRP A 20 -1.40 -17.31 1.33
N SER A 21 -1.90 -18.06 0.35
CA SER A 21 -2.12 -17.54 -1.01
C SER A 21 -3.17 -16.42 -1.03
N VAL A 22 -4.30 -16.61 -0.34
CA VAL A 22 -5.35 -15.58 -0.25
C VAL A 22 -4.87 -14.40 0.58
N PHE A 23 -4.17 -14.64 1.70
CA PHE A 23 -3.59 -13.59 2.52
C PHE A 23 -2.58 -12.75 1.75
N LEU A 24 -1.69 -13.39 0.99
CA LEU A 24 -0.72 -12.70 0.13
C LEU A 24 -1.42 -11.89 -0.96
N LEU A 25 -2.47 -12.44 -1.59
CA LEU A 25 -3.31 -11.73 -2.56
C LEU A 25 -3.97 -10.50 -1.95
N THR A 26 -4.58 -10.63 -0.77
CA THR A 26 -5.21 -9.50 -0.07
C THR A 26 -4.18 -8.43 0.30
N VAL A 27 -3.03 -8.83 0.86
CA VAL A 27 -1.94 -7.89 1.18
C VAL A 27 -1.45 -7.17 -0.08
N LEU A 28 -1.30 -7.89 -1.19
CA LEU A 28 -0.86 -7.30 -2.45
C LEU A 28 -1.86 -6.26 -2.98
N LEU A 29 -3.16 -6.56 -2.92
CA LEU A 29 -4.22 -5.61 -3.29
C LEU A 29 -4.18 -4.35 -2.41
N VAL A 30 -4.08 -4.52 -1.09
CA VAL A 30 -3.99 -3.40 -0.15
C VAL A 30 -2.76 -2.53 -0.42
N VAL A 31 -1.60 -3.15 -0.69
CA VAL A 31 -0.36 -2.41 -1.01
C VAL A 31 -0.52 -1.61 -2.30
N VAL A 32 -1.10 -2.20 -3.35
CA VAL A 32 -1.36 -1.51 -4.62
C VAL A 32 -2.27 -0.30 -4.39
N GLU A 33 -3.34 -0.47 -3.62
CA GLU A 33 -4.27 0.62 -3.32
C GLU A 33 -3.62 1.74 -2.50
N LEU A 34 -2.87 1.39 -1.45
CA LEU A 34 -2.10 2.35 -0.66
C LEU A 34 -1.08 3.11 -1.52
N PHE A 35 -0.41 2.44 -2.46
CA PHE A 35 0.54 3.07 -3.36
C PHE A 35 -0.15 4.05 -4.31
N SER A 36 -1.29 3.65 -4.88
CA SER A 36 -2.13 4.51 -5.73
C SER A 36 -2.63 5.75 -4.96
N LEU A 37 -3.13 5.56 -3.75
CA LEU A 37 -3.54 6.65 -2.86
C LEU A 37 -2.37 7.57 -2.50
N ALA A 38 -1.20 7.02 -2.18
CA ALA A 38 0.00 7.81 -1.86
C ALA A 38 0.44 8.67 -3.06
N GLN A 39 0.40 8.11 -4.27
CA GLN A 39 0.68 8.86 -5.50
C GLN A 39 -0.34 9.98 -5.73
N LEU A 40 -1.62 9.73 -5.48
CA LEU A 40 -2.67 10.74 -5.60
C LEU A 40 -2.46 11.88 -4.60
N LYS A 41 -2.10 11.57 -3.35
CA LYS A 41 -1.77 12.57 -2.32
C LYS A 41 -0.63 13.49 -2.77
N GLN A 42 0.41 12.94 -3.40
CA GLN A 42 1.51 13.75 -3.93
C GLN A 42 1.07 14.69 -5.07
N LYS A 43 0.18 14.23 -5.96
CA LYS A 43 -0.38 15.07 -7.03
C LYS A 43 -1.23 16.22 -6.47
N THR A 44 -2.02 15.96 -5.43
CA THR A 44 -2.87 16.97 -4.79
C THR A 44 -2.05 18.03 -4.06
N GLN A 45 -1.01 17.63 -3.31
CA GLN A 45 -0.09 18.55 -2.61
C GLN A 45 0.59 19.56 -3.55
N LYS A 46 1.03 19.10 -4.73
CA LYS A 46 1.66 19.98 -5.74
C LYS A 46 0.67 21.03 -6.27
N ARG A 47 -0.62 20.70 -6.33
CA ARG A 47 -1.68 21.61 -6.83
C ARG A 47 -2.01 22.71 -5.82
N PHE A 48 -2.04 22.38 -4.53
CA PHE A 48 -2.23 23.38 -3.47
C PHE A 48 -1.09 24.40 -3.36
N ARG A 49 0.17 23.97 -3.55
CA ARG A 49 1.32 24.90 -3.56
C ARG A 49 1.21 25.95 -4.68
N ARG A 50 0.74 25.57 -5.88
CA ARG A 50 0.54 26.52 -6.99
C ARG A 50 -0.56 27.55 -6.70
N ILE A 51 -1.69 27.12 -6.13
CA ILE A 51 -2.79 28.03 -5.79
C ILE A 51 -2.36 29.03 -4.71
N ARG A 52 -1.61 28.58 -3.69
CA ARG A 52 -1.11 29.46 -2.62
C ARG A 52 -0.12 30.52 -3.12
N LEU A 53 0.78 30.16 -4.04
CA LEU A 53 1.74 31.11 -4.64
C LEU A 53 1.03 32.15 -5.53
N LEU A 54 0.03 31.74 -6.30
CA LEU A 54 -0.75 32.66 -7.14
C LEU A 54 -1.64 33.59 -6.30
N ALA A 55 -2.19 33.11 -5.19
CA ALA A 55 -2.94 33.94 -4.25
C ALA A 55 -2.03 34.99 -3.57
N SER A 56 -0.81 34.61 -3.18
CA SER A 56 0.16 35.56 -2.59
C SER A 56 0.61 36.65 -3.57
N LYS A 57 0.78 36.32 -4.86
CA LYS A 57 1.22 37.29 -5.88
C LYS A 57 0.11 38.28 -6.29
N LYS A 58 -1.16 37.96 -6.01
CA LYS A 58 -2.30 38.82 -6.36
C LYS A 58 -2.59 39.90 -5.30
N GLY A 59 -2.08 39.76 -4.08
CA GLY A 59 -2.20 40.77 -3.02
C GLY A 59 -1.10 41.84 -3.01
N ASP A 60 -0.13 41.75 -3.93
CA ASP A 60 1.05 42.64 -4.03
C ASP A 60 0.96 43.63 -5.21
N LYS A 61 -0.23 43.74 -5.85
CA LYS A 61 -0.54 44.73 -6.90
C LYS A 61 -1.73 45.55 -6.48
#